data_AF-A0A7C3NXQ0-F1
#
_entry.id   AF-A0A7C3NXQ0-F1
#
_cell.length_a   1.000
_cell.length_b   1.000
_cell.length_c   1.000
_cell.angle_alpha   90.00
_cell.angle_beta   90.00
_cell.angle_gamma   90.00
#
_symmetry.space_group_name_H-M   'P 1'
#
loop_
_entity.id
_entity.type
_entity.pdbx_description
1 polymer ?
#
loop_
_entity_poly.entity_id
_entity_poly.type
_entity_poly.pdbx_seq_one_letter_code
_entity_poly.pdbx_strand_id
1 'polypeptide(L)'
;MRHRRTGRFSYALSVFLLAILFFAPASAPAQTALKKVRMGSSSTNVSFLALYTALHRGFFKEEGIDLEIVYMPANLASTAVLNGDLDYNGAVTGTIGAAVRGQPMKVLLFTVSKPLLFLVSRKEIKEIKQLRGKKIAGSSPGGSATLIADRVLRHYGLEPGRDVSLLP
;
A
#
# COMPACT_ATOMS: atom_id res chain seq x y z
N MET A 1 58.89 45.42 -42.95
CA MET A 1 58.75 45.18 -41.50
C MET A 1 57.26 45.09 -41.15
N ARG A 2 56.69 43.88 -41.00
CA ARG A 2 55.43 43.67 -40.26
C ARG A 2 55.28 42.19 -39.92
N HIS A 3 55.53 41.89 -38.64
CA HIS A 3 55.59 40.56 -38.06
C HIS A 3 54.21 39.89 -37.93
N ARG A 4 54.19 38.59 -38.24
CA ARG A 4 53.17 37.59 -37.87
C ARG A 4 52.64 37.78 -36.43
N ARG A 5 51.33 37.94 -36.26
CA ARG A 5 50.61 37.90 -34.97
C ARG A 5 49.37 36.99 -34.97
N THR A 6 49.29 36.01 -35.86
CA THR A 6 48.11 35.12 -36.00
C THR A 6 48.13 33.87 -35.11
N GLY A 7 49.26 33.53 -34.48
CA GLY A 7 49.39 32.28 -33.70
C GLY A 7 48.76 32.31 -32.29
N ARG A 8 48.82 33.44 -31.58
CA ARG A 8 48.43 33.50 -30.15
C ARG A 8 46.91 33.37 -29.91
N PHE A 9 46.10 33.73 -30.90
CA PHE A 9 44.65 33.66 -30.82
C PHE A 9 44.14 32.21 -30.99
N SER A 10 44.82 31.42 -31.80
CA SER A 10 44.47 30.01 -32.04
C SER A 10 44.72 29.14 -30.80
N TYR A 11 45.82 29.38 -30.09
CA TYR A 11 46.11 28.66 -28.83
C TYR A 11 45.14 29.02 -27.70
N ALA A 12 44.73 30.29 -27.60
CA ALA A 12 43.76 30.72 -26.61
C ALA A 12 42.38 30.07 -26.83
N LEU A 13 41.96 29.93 -28.10
CA LEU A 13 40.71 29.27 -28.46
C LEU A 13 40.77 27.76 -28.21
N SER A 14 41.90 27.11 -28.51
CA SER A 14 42.12 25.68 -28.23
C SER A 14 42.14 25.38 -26.74
N VAL A 15 42.76 26.24 -25.91
CA VAL A 15 42.76 26.09 -24.44
C VAL A 15 41.36 26.32 -23.87
N PHE A 16 40.60 27.27 -24.41
CA PHE A 16 39.22 27.52 -23.99
C PHE A 16 38.29 26.34 -24.33
N LEU A 17 38.43 25.73 -25.52
CA LEU A 17 37.68 24.53 -25.90
C LEU A 17 38.06 23.30 -25.07
N LEU A 18 39.34 23.13 -24.74
CA LEU A 18 39.79 22.07 -23.83
C LEU A 18 39.28 22.27 -22.40
N ALA A 19 39.20 23.51 -21.92
CA ALA A 19 38.62 23.81 -20.60
C ALA A 19 37.13 23.48 -20.52
N ILE A 20 36.36 23.70 -21.60
CA ILE A 20 34.94 23.31 -21.68
C ILE A 20 34.77 21.79 -21.67
N LEU A 21 35.69 21.04 -22.29
CA LEU A 21 35.68 19.57 -22.23
C LEU A 21 36.01 19.01 -20.84
N PHE A 22 36.86 19.70 -20.07
CA PHE A 22 37.18 19.31 -18.69
C PHE A 22 36.13 19.78 -17.65
N PHE A 23 35.37 20.83 -17.94
CA PHE A 23 34.26 21.32 -17.12
C PHE A 23 32.87 20.90 -17.63
N ALA A 24 32.81 20.02 -18.62
CA ALA A 24 31.56 19.41 -19.03
C ALA A 24 30.97 18.71 -17.79
N PRO A 25 29.75 19.08 -17.35
CA PRO A 25 29.15 18.45 -16.18
C PRO A 25 29.08 16.96 -16.48
N ALA A 26 29.82 16.17 -15.70
CA ALA A 26 29.71 14.72 -15.73
C ALA A 26 28.22 14.42 -15.62
N SER A 27 27.66 13.73 -16.63
CA SER A 27 26.26 13.32 -16.59
C SER A 27 26.08 12.51 -15.34
N ALA A 28 25.52 13.12 -14.29
CA ALA A 28 25.14 12.42 -13.09
C ALA A 28 24.25 11.25 -13.55
N PRO A 29 24.47 10.03 -13.07
CA PRO A 29 23.60 8.92 -13.43
C PRO A 29 22.16 9.38 -13.20
N ALA A 30 21.34 9.35 -14.25
CA ALA A 30 19.94 9.73 -14.13
C ALA A 30 19.35 8.90 -13.01
N GLN A 31 19.07 9.54 -11.87
CA GLN A 31 18.42 8.89 -10.75
C GLN A 31 17.09 8.40 -11.32
N THR A 32 16.95 7.08 -11.46
CA THR A 32 15.73 6.48 -11.99
C THR A 32 14.61 6.97 -11.09
N ALA A 33 13.71 7.80 -11.64
CA ALA A 33 12.63 8.38 -10.87
C ALA A 33 11.80 7.22 -10.32
N LEU A 34 11.67 7.15 -9.00
CA LEU A 34 10.91 6.07 -8.37
C LEU A 34 9.48 6.09 -8.91
N LYS A 35 8.97 4.93 -9.29
CA LYS A 35 7.57 4.78 -9.67
C LYS A 35 6.71 4.90 -8.43
N LYS A 36 5.88 5.94 -8.37
CA LYS A 36 4.90 6.08 -7.30
C LYS A 36 3.86 4.96 -7.41
N VAL A 37 3.65 4.26 -6.29
CA VAL A 37 2.65 3.19 -6.17
C VAL A 37 1.82 3.45 -4.92
N ARG A 38 0.48 3.46 -5.06
CA ARG A 38 -0.45 3.74 -3.96
C ARG A 38 -1.21 2.48 -3.58
N MET A 39 -1.11 2.09 -2.32
CA MET A 39 -1.79 0.92 -1.76
C MET A 39 -2.80 1.32 -0.70
N GLY A 40 -4.07 0.95 -0.89
CA GLY A 40 -5.11 1.14 0.11
C GLY A 40 -5.07 0.06 1.20
N SER A 41 -5.21 0.45 2.47
CA SER A 41 -5.36 -0.48 3.59
C SER A 41 -6.45 -0.02 4.56
N SER A 42 -7.16 -0.93 5.21
CA SER A 42 -8.16 -0.59 6.22
C SER A 42 -7.62 -0.47 7.63
N SER A 43 -6.44 -1.05 7.90
CA SER A 43 -5.83 -1.02 9.23
C SER A 43 -4.36 -1.41 9.17
N THR A 44 -3.63 -1.06 10.23
CA THR A 44 -2.34 -1.66 10.56
C THR A 44 -2.58 -3.00 11.25
N ASN A 45 -1.96 -4.08 10.75
CA ASN A 45 -2.00 -5.37 11.42
C ASN A 45 -0.80 -6.25 11.04
N VAL A 46 -0.59 -7.31 11.82
CA VAL A 46 0.58 -8.20 11.71
C VAL A 46 0.64 -8.96 10.39
N SER A 47 -0.49 -9.15 9.68
CA SER A 47 -0.46 -9.83 8.37
C SER A 47 0.31 -9.04 7.30
N PHE A 48 0.56 -7.75 7.51
CA PHE A 48 1.38 -6.90 6.63
C PHE A 48 2.82 -6.69 7.13
N LEU A 49 3.26 -7.42 8.15
CA LEU A 49 4.59 -7.22 8.76
C LEU A 49 5.73 -7.29 7.74
N ALA A 50 5.69 -8.25 6.82
CA ALA A 50 6.72 -8.37 5.79
C ALA A 50 6.75 -7.15 4.83
N LEU A 51 5.57 -6.64 4.46
CA LEU A 51 5.43 -5.47 3.61
C LEU A 51 5.94 -4.21 4.31
N TYR A 52 5.56 -3.99 5.58
CA TYR A 52 6.10 -2.88 6.37
C TYR A 52 7.61 -2.99 6.56
N THR A 53 8.12 -4.20 6.80
CA THR A 53 9.56 -4.43 6.93
C THR A 53 10.29 -4.04 5.64
N ALA A 54 9.78 -4.47 4.48
CA ALA A 54 10.34 -4.10 3.18
C ALA A 54 10.31 -2.59 2.92
N LEU A 55 9.21 -1.92 3.31
CA LEU A 55 9.09 -0.46 3.23
C LEU A 55 10.13 0.26 4.09
N HIS A 56 10.27 -0.13 5.37
CA HIS A 56 11.20 0.50 6.29
C HIS A 56 12.67 0.18 5.99
N ARG A 57 12.97 -1.00 5.43
CA ARG A 57 14.31 -1.40 5.02
C ARG A 57 14.75 -0.80 3.69
N GLY A 58 13.83 -0.17 2.95
CA GLY A 58 14.14 0.47 1.67
C GLY A 58 14.05 -0.46 0.46
N PHE A 59 13.63 -1.72 0.63
CA PHE A 59 13.59 -2.71 -0.46
C PHE A 59 12.68 -2.26 -1.62
N PHE A 60 11.56 -1.59 -1.35
CA PHE A 60 10.75 -1.02 -2.44
C PHE A 60 11.52 0.04 -3.24
N LYS A 61 12.31 0.89 -2.58
CA LYS A 61 13.10 1.92 -3.25
C LYS A 61 14.26 1.33 -4.05
N GLU A 62 14.89 0.28 -3.54
CA GLU A 62 15.91 -0.50 -4.26
C GLU A 62 15.34 -1.09 -5.55
N GLU A 63 14.08 -1.53 -5.53
CA GLU A 63 13.32 -2.00 -6.69
C GLU A 63 12.68 -0.87 -7.52
N GLY A 64 13.03 0.39 -7.26
CA GLY A 64 12.54 1.54 -8.03
C GLY A 64 11.10 1.97 -7.74
N ILE A 65 10.53 1.56 -6.61
CA ILE A 65 9.15 1.84 -6.19
C ILE A 65 9.11 2.82 -5.00
N ASP A 66 8.31 3.87 -5.13
CA ASP A 66 7.92 4.75 -4.02
C ASP A 66 6.50 4.38 -3.55
N LEU A 67 6.43 3.50 -2.55
CA LEU A 67 5.17 2.96 -2.04
C LEU A 67 4.53 3.90 -1.00
N GLU A 68 3.34 4.40 -1.31
CA GLU A 68 2.47 5.15 -0.40
C GLU A 68 1.33 4.24 0.09
N ILE A 69 1.21 4.04 1.41
CA ILE A 69 0.09 3.30 2.01
C ILE A 69 -0.96 4.31 2.49
N VAL A 70 -2.17 4.22 1.93
CA VAL A 70 -3.31 5.10 2.26
C VAL A 70 -4.33 4.33 3.10
N TYR A 71 -4.62 4.81 4.31
CA TYR A 71 -5.58 4.17 5.20
C TYR A 71 -7.01 4.65 4.93
N MET A 72 -7.92 3.72 4.62
CA MET A 72 -9.32 3.98 4.28
C MET A 72 -10.20 2.73 4.44
N PRO A 73 -11.54 2.85 4.55
CA PRO A 73 -12.43 1.70 4.64
C PRO A 73 -12.21 0.67 3.51
N ALA A 74 -12.31 -0.62 3.82
CA ALA A 74 -11.97 -1.71 2.89
C ALA A 74 -12.78 -1.67 1.57
N ASN A 75 -14.08 -1.34 1.66
CA ASN A 75 -14.93 -1.16 0.48
C ASN A 75 -14.44 0.00 -0.41
N LEU A 76 -14.05 1.12 0.20
CA LEU A 76 -13.55 2.28 -0.53
C LEU A 76 -12.21 1.97 -1.21
N ALA A 77 -11.32 1.23 -0.55
CA ALA A 77 -10.04 0.81 -1.14
C ALA A 77 -10.24 -0.08 -2.37
N SER A 78 -11.25 -0.96 -2.36
CA SER A 78 -11.56 -1.81 -3.53
C SER A 78 -12.12 -1.00 -4.69
N THR A 79 -13.04 -0.08 -4.41
CA THR A 79 -13.59 0.85 -5.43
C THR A 79 -12.51 1.76 -6.01
N ALA A 80 -11.61 2.29 -5.19
CA ALA A 80 -10.52 3.16 -5.63
C ALA A 80 -9.56 2.44 -6.58
N VAL A 81 -9.29 1.13 -6.39
CA VAL A 81 -8.53 0.34 -7.36
C VAL A 81 -9.28 0.17 -8.67
N LEU A 82 -10.59 -0.11 -8.63
CA LEU A 82 -11.40 -0.24 -9.84
C LEU A 82 -11.45 1.07 -10.66
N ASN A 83 -11.44 2.22 -9.98
CA ASN A 83 -11.45 3.54 -10.60
C ASN A 83 -10.07 4.01 -11.09
N GLY A 84 -8.98 3.34 -10.67
CA GLY A 84 -7.61 3.75 -10.96
C GLY A 84 -7.02 4.81 -10.03
N ASP A 85 -7.69 5.11 -8.91
CA ASP A 85 -7.20 6.06 -7.89
C ASP A 85 -6.10 5.44 -6.99
N LEU A 86 -6.09 4.11 -6.88
CA LEU A 86 -5.09 3.30 -6.19
C LEU A 86 -4.59 2.17 -7.10
N ASP A 87 -3.32 1.81 -6.98
CA ASP A 87 -2.73 0.71 -7.75
C ASP A 87 -3.02 -0.66 -7.12
N TYR A 88 -3.01 -0.72 -5.78
CA TYR A 88 -3.22 -1.95 -5.00
C TYR A 88 -4.11 -1.70 -3.79
N ASN A 89 -4.68 -2.77 -3.23
CA ASN A 89 -5.31 -2.71 -1.91
C ASN A 89 -5.05 -3.99 -1.09
N GLY A 90 -5.14 -3.86 0.23
CA GLY A 90 -5.10 -4.97 1.18
C GLY A 90 -6.47 -5.56 1.53
N ALA A 91 -7.54 -5.12 0.88
CA ALA A 91 -8.93 -5.51 1.14
C ALA A 91 -9.33 -6.76 0.33
N VAL A 92 -8.91 -7.92 0.82
CA VAL A 92 -9.17 -9.22 0.15
C VAL A 92 -10.66 -9.46 -0.13
N THR A 93 -11.55 -9.16 0.82
CA THR A 93 -12.97 -9.48 0.67
C THR A 93 -13.64 -8.65 -0.42
N GLY A 94 -13.35 -7.36 -0.49
CA GLY A 94 -13.85 -6.49 -1.55
C GLY A 94 -13.30 -6.89 -2.92
N THR A 95 -12.01 -7.24 -2.98
CA THR A 95 -11.34 -7.73 -4.19
C THR A 95 -11.97 -9.02 -4.72
N ILE A 96 -12.17 -10.03 -3.86
CA ILE A 96 -12.83 -11.29 -4.24
C ILE A 96 -14.27 -11.03 -4.68
N GLY A 97 -15.02 -10.22 -3.91
CA GLY A 97 -16.40 -9.88 -4.25
C GLY A 97 -16.53 -9.18 -5.61
N ALA A 98 -15.61 -8.28 -5.94
CA ALA A 98 -15.55 -7.64 -7.25
C ALA A 98 -15.22 -8.63 -8.38
N ALA A 99 -14.20 -9.48 -8.18
CA ALA A 99 -13.81 -10.49 -9.15
C ALA A 99 -14.95 -11.48 -9.45
N VAL A 100 -15.69 -11.93 -8.44
CA VAL A 100 -16.88 -12.80 -8.61
C VAL A 100 -17.98 -12.12 -9.44
N ARG A 101 -18.11 -10.79 -9.36
CA ARG A 101 -19.02 -9.99 -10.20
C ARG A 101 -18.48 -9.69 -11.60
N GLY A 102 -17.37 -10.30 -12.01
CA GLY A 102 -16.75 -10.09 -13.32
C GLY A 102 -16.00 -8.77 -13.46
N GLN A 103 -15.74 -8.06 -12.36
CA GLN A 103 -14.91 -6.85 -12.40
C GLN A 103 -13.43 -7.21 -12.59
N PRO A 104 -12.63 -6.33 -13.22
CA PRO A 104 -11.24 -6.62 -13.57
C PRO A 104 -10.29 -6.53 -12.36
N MET A 105 -10.53 -7.35 -11.33
CA MET A 105 -9.67 -7.47 -10.15
C MET A 105 -8.98 -8.82 -10.09
N LYS A 106 -7.74 -8.83 -9.57
CA LYS A 106 -6.96 -10.04 -9.34
C LYS A 106 -6.32 -10.00 -7.96
N VAL A 107 -6.21 -11.17 -7.32
CA VAL A 107 -5.43 -11.32 -6.10
C VAL A 107 -4.00 -11.67 -6.49
N LEU A 108 -3.04 -10.84 -6.07
CA LEU A 108 -1.62 -11.01 -6.38
C LEU A 108 -0.89 -11.88 -5.34
N LEU A 109 -1.21 -11.69 -4.06
CA LEU A 109 -0.46 -12.27 -2.94
C LEU A 109 -1.37 -12.47 -1.73
N PHE A 110 -1.21 -13.61 -1.07
CA PHE A 110 -1.63 -13.80 0.33
C PHE A 110 -0.39 -13.80 1.22
N THR A 111 -0.35 -12.91 2.21
CA THR A 111 0.76 -12.84 3.18
C THR A 111 0.60 -13.79 4.35
N VAL A 112 -0.60 -14.34 4.54
CA VAL A 112 -0.94 -15.30 5.59
C VAL A 112 -1.86 -16.38 5.02
N SER A 113 -1.73 -17.61 5.49
CA SER A 113 -2.56 -18.76 5.04
C SER A 113 -3.91 -18.86 5.75
N LYS A 114 -4.06 -18.19 6.90
CA LYS A 114 -5.30 -18.14 7.69
C LYS A 114 -5.48 -16.73 8.29
N PRO A 115 -6.73 -16.27 8.51
CA PRO A 115 -6.96 -14.99 9.17
C PRO A 115 -6.37 -14.95 10.58
N LEU A 116 -5.56 -13.93 10.87
CA LEU A 116 -5.02 -13.65 12.20
C LEU A 116 -5.96 -12.74 13.00
N LEU A 117 -7.20 -13.20 13.22
CA LEU A 117 -8.26 -12.42 13.87
C LEU A 117 -8.71 -13.09 15.15
N PHE A 118 -8.91 -12.28 16.20
CA PHE A 118 -9.33 -12.72 17.52
C PHE A 118 -10.51 -11.89 17.99
N LEU A 119 -11.51 -12.54 18.57
CA LEU A 119 -12.56 -11.86 19.31
C LEU A 119 -12.08 -11.67 20.75
N VAL A 120 -11.94 -10.42 21.17
CA VAL A 120 -11.45 -10.08 22.51
C VAL A 120 -12.60 -9.46 23.31
N SER A 121 -12.79 -9.92 24.54
CA SER A 121 -13.86 -9.46 25.44
C SER A 121 -13.31 -9.05 26.79
N ARG A 122 -14.15 -8.39 27.60
CA ARG A 122 -13.87 -8.18 29.03
C ARG A 122 -13.80 -9.53 29.74
N LYS A 123 -13.02 -9.59 30.82
CA LYS A 123 -12.77 -10.83 31.58
C LYS A 123 -14.06 -11.49 32.11
N GLU A 124 -15.11 -10.73 32.34
CA GLU A 124 -16.40 -11.20 32.86
C GLU A 124 -17.25 -11.92 31.79
N ILE A 125 -16.93 -11.75 30.51
CA ILE A 125 -17.57 -12.48 29.41
C ILE A 125 -16.77 -13.76 29.20
N LYS A 126 -17.31 -14.88 29.66
CA LYS A 126 -16.72 -16.22 29.58
C LYS A 126 -17.28 -17.07 28.45
N GLU A 127 -18.49 -16.75 28.00
CA GLU A 127 -19.19 -17.51 26.97
C GLU A 127 -19.74 -16.60 25.87
N ILE A 128 -19.78 -17.12 24.65
CA ILE A 128 -20.26 -16.38 23.48
C ILE A 128 -21.72 -15.92 23.63
N LYS A 129 -22.57 -16.73 24.29
CA LYS A 129 -23.99 -16.39 24.55
C LYS A 129 -24.16 -15.10 25.35
N GLN A 130 -23.18 -14.79 26.21
CA GLN A 130 -23.19 -13.55 27.00
C GLN A 130 -22.95 -12.31 26.14
N LEU A 131 -22.64 -12.44 24.85
CA LEU A 131 -22.58 -11.29 23.92
C LEU A 131 -23.96 -10.76 23.55
N ARG A 132 -25.05 -11.49 23.80
CA ARG A 132 -26.41 -11.04 23.54
C ARG A 132 -26.67 -9.67 24.21
N GLY A 133 -27.24 -8.75 23.45
CA GLY A 133 -27.48 -7.36 23.83
C GLY A 133 -26.23 -6.47 23.85
N LYS A 134 -25.04 -6.99 23.54
CA LYS A 134 -23.79 -6.22 23.53
C LYS A 134 -23.46 -5.67 22.15
N LYS A 135 -22.58 -4.66 22.15
CA LYS A 135 -21.97 -4.10 20.95
C LYS A 135 -20.63 -4.80 20.70
N ILE A 136 -20.37 -5.15 19.45
CA ILE A 136 -19.14 -5.81 19.00
C ILE A 136 -18.53 -4.92 17.93
N ALA A 137 -17.26 -4.58 18.08
CA ALA A 137 -16.54 -3.78 17.11
C ALA A 137 -15.87 -4.67 16.05
N GLY A 138 -16.04 -4.30 14.79
CA GLY A 138 -15.34 -4.83 13.63
C GLY A 138 -14.15 -3.95 13.24
N SER A 139 -13.75 -4.06 11.97
CA SER A 139 -12.61 -3.29 11.42
C SER A 139 -13.02 -2.11 10.52
N SER A 140 -13.89 -2.36 9.55
CA SER A 140 -14.50 -1.34 8.69
C SER A 140 -15.66 -1.96 7.90
N PRO A 141 -16.53 -1.17 7.24
CA PRO A 141 -17.53 -1.72 6.33
C PRO A 141 -16.86 -2.56 5.23
N GLY A 142 -17.28 -3.83 5.13
CA GLY A 142 -16.70 -4.83 4.21
C GLY A 142 -15.32 -5.36 4.58
N GLY A 143 -14.77 -4.94 5.72
CA GLY A 143 -13.51 -5.45 6.25
C GLY A 143 -13.65 -6.89 6.78
N SER A 144 -12.55 -7.65 6.70
CA SER A 144 -12.55 -9.07 7.05
C SER A 144 -12.94 -9.34 8.50
N ALA A 145 -12.54 -8.50 9.46
CA ALA A 145 -12.88 -8.70 10.87
C ALA A 145 -14.39 -8.56 11.11
N THR A 146 -15.02 -7.58 10.48
CA THR A 146 -16.47 -7.36 10.55
C THR A 146 -17.23 -8.54 9.96
N LEU A 147 -16.84 -9.01 8.76
CA LEU A 147 -17.53 -10.12 8.09
C LEU A 147 -17.32 -11.47 8.79
N ILE A 148 -16.12 -11.72 9.30
CA ILE A 148 -15.83 -12.93 10.07
C ILE A 148 -16.58 -12.90 11.41
N ALA A 149 -16.65 -11.74 12.08
CA ALA A 149 -17.45 -11.59 13.30
C ALA A 149 -18.93 -11.89 13.05
N ASP A 150 -19.53 -11.34 11.99
CA ASP A 150 -20.92 -11.65 11.60
C ASP A 150 -21.11 -13.17 11.43
N ARG A 151 -20.21 -13.82 10.67
CA ARG A 151 -20.31 -15.26 10.40
C ARG A 151 -20.17 -16.12 11.66
N VAL A 152 -19.25 -15.75 12.55
CA VAL A 152 -19.01 -16.44 13.83
C VAL A 152 -20.20 -16.26 14.76
N LEU A 153 -20.74 -15.05 14.89
CA LEU A 153 -21.91 -14.78 15.75
C LEU A 153 -23.11 -15.63 15.31
N ARG A 154 -23.40 -15.67 14.00
CA ARG A 154 -24.45 -16.51 13.42
C ARG A 154 -24.21 -18.00 13.67
N HIS A 155 -22.96 -18.47 13.56
CA HIS A 155 -22.62 -19.87 13.85
C HIS A 155 -22.98 -20.27 15.28
N TYR A 156 -22.87 -19.35 16.24
CA TYR A 156 -23.26 -19.56 17.63
C TYR A 156 -24.71 -19.15 17.96
N GLY A 157 -25.55 -18.92 16.95
CA GLY A 157 -26.97 -18.61 17.12
C GLY A 157 -27.25 -17.19 17.62
N LEU A 158 -26.31 -16.26 17.46
CA LEU A 158 -26.49 -14.83 17.71
C LEU A 158 -26.65 -14.10 16.38
N GLU A 159 -27.82 -13.52 16.14
CA GLU A 159 -28.12 -12.78 14.92
C GLU A 159 -27.66 -11.31 15.06
N PRO A 160 -26.68 -10.83 14.27
CA PRO A 160 -26.32 -9.42 14.26
C PRO A 160 -27.49 -8.53 13.81
N GLY A 161 -27.67 -7.39 14.49
CA GLY A 161 -28.81 -6.49 14.29
C GLY A 161 -30.04 -6.83 15.15
N ARG A 162 -30.24 -8.10 15.52
CA ARG A 162 -31.32 -8.53 16.42
C ARG A 162 -30.81 -8.83 17.84
N ASP A 163 -29.84 -9.72 17.93
CA ASP A 163 -29.32 -10.24 19.20
C ASP A 163 -28.08 -9.48 19.66
N VAL A 164 -27.30 -8.90 18.75
CA VAL A 164 -26.06 -8.15 19.02
C VAL A 164 -25.90 -6.98 18.05
N SER A 165 -25.28 -5.88 18.48
CA SER A 165 -24.96 -4.77 17.57
C SER A 165 -23.54 -4.91 17.05
N LEU A 166 -23.38 -5.37 15.81
CA LEU A 166 -22.09 -5.40 15.15
C LEU A 166 -21.81 -4.03 14.49
N LEU A 167 -20.80 -3.33 14.99
CA LEU A 167 -20.37 -2.04 14.48
C LEU A 167 -19.18 -2.26 13.54
N PRO A 168 -19.19 -1.68 12.34
CA PRO A 168 -18.12 -1.87 11.39
C PRO A 168 -16.82 -1.19 11.82
#